data_AF-A0A3D9Q476-F1
#
_entry.id   AF-A0A3D9Q476-F1
#
_cell.length_a   1.000
_cell.length_b   1.000
_cell.length_c   1.000
_cell.angle_alpha   90.00
_cell.angle_beta   90.00
_cell.angle_gamma   90.00
#
_symmetry.space_group_name_H-M   'P 1'
#
loop_
_entity.id
_entity.type
_entity.pdbx_description
1 polymer ?
#
loop_
_entity_poly.entity_id
_entity_poly.type
_entity_poly.pdbx_seq_one_letter_code
_entity_poly.pdbx_strand_id
1 'polypeptide(L)'
;MSVFGGQAVKQRRRVSIALLLVIAVGAGFAGGRISMLVQYPVMKEAAFKNLSYAYNEIMNRYLNGAQAKALVDGAAEGMVASLGDPYSVYMTGEKGEQFVQSYEDHFVGIGVEIREEDGEFVIEKIIKGTPASKSELKAGDTFVTVEGKRTTGIELTDLKALLQGKEGTKVKISVRREGPNGTIDLTIPRGAVPVLTVSYEMKPNNVGEITISRFAEKTADEFDAAIDALQKKGMKSLLLDLRGNPGGLLEPTIELANRFVPKGKTIVQVVYKDEQHVITHTSNQKEPWTLPIVILVDAHTASSAEVLTAALKEDAGAQVVGEKTFGKGIVQNFRQLKDGSVLKLTEAQWRTPKGSWIHKKGIEPTVVVAPPDYALLPGLPTGLKLKVGDYGDQVVTVQKMLQVLGYKVGASFGIYDADTENAVRAFQSNEKLPVTGAMNDKTAYHMVSRLSDKFKVEDPQQNKAMSLLETAMKQK
;
A
#
# COMPACT_ATOMS: atom_id res chain seq x y z
N MET A 1 87.40 -36.19 -6.56
CA MET A 1 86.61 -34.98 -6.27
C MET A 1 85.40 -34.93 -7.22
N SER A 2 84.18 -35.28 -6.80
CA SER A 2 82.92 -34.83 -7.48
C SER A 2 81.60 -35.30 -6.83
N VAL A 3 81.59 -36.23 -5.88
CA VAL A 3 80.31 -36.78 -5.35
C VAL A 3 79.58 -35.83 -4.37
N PHE A 4 80.29 -34.89 -3.73
CA PHE A 4 79.69 -33.92 -2.79
C PHE A 4 78.98 -32.73 -3.46
N GLY A 5 79.19 -32.49 -4.76
CA GLY A 5 78.59 -31.35 -5.47
C GLY A 5 77.12 -31.56 -5.90
N GLY A 6 76.74 -32.79 -6.28
CA GLY A 6 75.42 -33.08 -6.85
C GLY A 6 74.27 -33.06 -5.85
N GLN A 7 74.50 -33.51 -4.61
CA GLN A 7 73.49 -33.43 -3.54
C GLN A 7 73.29 -32.00 -3.06
N ALA A 8 74.37 -31.23 -2.91
CA ALA A 8 74.30 -29.82 -2.56
C ALA A 8 73.54 -28.99 -3.62
N VAL A 9 73.74 -29.29 -4.91
CA VAL A 9 73.00 -28.62 -6.01
C VAL A 9 71.52 -29.03 -6.04
N LYS A 10 71.19 -30.31 -5.84
CA LYS A 10 69.78 -30.77 -5.72
C LYS A 10 69.09 -30.18 -4.49
N GLN A 11 69.78 -30.07 -3.36
CA GLN A 11 69.27 -29.46 -2.14
C GLN A 11 69.06 -27.95 -2.32
N ARG A 12 70.02 -27.23 -2.90
CA ARG A 12 69.88 -25.81 -3.26
C ARG A 12 68.70 -25.59 -4.20
N ARG A 13 68.54 -26.43 -5.24
CA ARG A 13 67.41 -26.34 -6.18
C ARG A 13 66.06 -26.59 -5.49
N ARG A 14 65.97 -27.57 -4.58
CA ARG A 14 64.76 -27.83 -3.78
C ARG A 14 64.42 -26.65 -2.86
N VAL A 15 65.43 -26.07 -2.20
CA VAL A 15 65.26 -24.88 -1.36
C VAL A 15 64.81 -23.68 -2.19
N SER A 16 65.40 -23.44 -3.37
CA SER A 16 64.99 -22.36 -4.27
C SER A 16 63.55 -22.53 -4.78
N ILE A 17 63.14 -23.75 -5.14
CA ILE A 17 61.76 -24.03 -5.57
C ILE A 17 60.78 -23.83 -4.40
N ALA A 18 61.12 -24.29 -3.20
CA ALA A 18 60.31 -24.06 -2.01
C ALA A 18 60.16 -22.56 -1.70
N LEU A 19 61.25 -21.78 -1.83
CA LEU A 19 61.22 -20.33 -1.64
C LEU A 19 60.33 -19.63 -2.67
N LEU A 20 60.41 -20.03 -3.94
CA LEU A 20 59.57 -19.50 -5.01
C LEU A 20 58.09 -19.83 -4.80
N LEU A 21 57.78 -21.02 -4.30
CA LEU A 21 56.40 -21.40 -3.94
C LEU A 21 55.88 -20.55 -2.78
N VAL A 22 56.68 -20.31 -1.74
CA VAL A 22 56.29 -19.43 -0.63
C VAL A 22 56.05 -18.00 -1.11
N ILE A 23 56.91 -17.48 -2.00
CA ILE A 23 56.73 -16.15 -2.61
C ILE A 23 55.47 -16.11 -3.47
N ALA A 24 55.20 -17.13 -4.28
CA ALA A 24 54.01 -17.20 -5.13
C ALA A 24 52.72 -17.27 -4.31
N VAL A 25 52.70 -18.04 -3.22
CA VAL A 25 51.57 -18.09 -2.28
C VAL A 25 51.40 -16.74 -1.57
N GLY A 26 52.49 -16.12 -1.12
CA GLY A 26 52.46 -14.79 -0.51
C GLY A 26 51.95 -13.71 -1.47
N ALA A 27 52.40 -13.72 -2.72
CA ALA A 27 51.95 -12.81 -3.77
C ALA A 27 50.48 -13.05 -4.15
N GLY A 28 50.05 -14.32 -4.23
CA GLY A 28 48.65 -14.69 -4.45
C GLY A 28 47.73 -14.23 -3.32
N PHE A 29 48.16 -14.40 -2.07
CA PHE A 29 47.42 -13.92 -0.89
C PHE A 29 47.35 -12.39 -0.86
N ALA A 30 48.48 -11.70 -1.09
CA ALA A 30 48.52 -10.24 -1.15
C ALA A 30 47.66 -9.70 -2.30
N GLY A 31 47.74 -10.31 -3.49
CA GLY A 31 46.91 -9.98 -4.64
C GLY A 31 45.43 -10.20 -4.36
N GLY A 32 45.06 -11.31 -3.71
CA GLY A 32 43.69 -11.57 -3.27
C GLY A 32 43.18 -10.55 -2.25
N ARG A 33 44.01 -10.15 -1.28
CA ARG A 33 43.68 -9.10 -0.29
C ARG A 33 43.51 -7.73 -0.93
N ILE A 34 44.38 -7.37 -1.87
CA ILE A 34 44.26 -6.11 -2.62
C ILE A 34 43.00 -6.13 -3.48
N SER A 35 42.75 -7.24 -4.21
CA SER A 35 41.53 -7.42 -5.00
C SER A 35 40.27 -7.25 -4.15
N MET A 36 40.22 -7.88 -2.96
CA MET A 36 39.11 -7.73 -2.02
C MET A 36 38.92 -6.28 -1.55
N LEU A 37 40.00 -5.55 -1.24
CA LEU A 37 39.93 -4.15 -0.81
C LEU A 37 39.56 -3.18 -1.94
N VAL A 38 39.82 -3.54 -3.19
CA VAL A 38 39.43 -2.76 -4.38
C VAL A 38 37.97 -3.02 -4.75
N GLN A 39 37.54 -4.28 -4.72
CA GLN A 39 36.17 -4.68 -5.06
C GLN A 39 35.15 -4.30 -3.97
N TYR A 40 35.56 -4.24 -2.70
CA TYR A 40 34.69 -3.92 -1.57
C TYR A 40 35.19 -2.69 -0.81
N PRO A 41 35.04 -1.47 -1.39
CA PRO A 41 35.56 -0.23 -0.79
C PRO A 41 34.95 0.06 0.60
N VAL A 42 33.75 -0.44 0.88
CA VAL A 42 33.08 -0.33 2.20
C VAL A 42 33.94 -0.89 3.33
N MET A 43 34.80 -1.88 3.07
CA MET A 43 35.71 -2.45 4.07
C MET A 43 36.82 -1.48 4.52
N LYS A 44 37.03 -0.37 3.80
CA LYS A 44 37.97 0.69 4.19
C LYS A 44 37.31 1.71 5.14
N GLU A 45 35.99 1.78 5.17
CA GLU A 45 35.28 2.74 6.02
C GLU A 45 35.37 2.35 7.49
N ALA A 46 35.80 3.29 8.34
CA ALA A 46 35.87 3.06 9.78
C ALA A 46 34.50 2.71 10.38
N ALA A 47 33.43 3.29 9.83
CA ALA A 47 32.05 2.97 10.21
C ALA A 47 31.73 1.48 10.00
N PHE A 48 32.16 0.89 8.88
CA PHE A 48 31.94 -0.53 8.61
C PHE A 48 32.77 -1.44 9.52
N LYS A 49 33.96 -1.00 9.95
CA LYS A 49 34.75 -1.70 10.99
C LYS A 49 34.02 -1.72 12.33
N ASN A 50 33.45 -0.59 12.74
CA ASN A 50 32.67 -0.51 13.97
C ASN A 50 31.40 -1.38 13.90
N LEU A 51 30.70 -1.39 12.76
CA LEU A 51 29.56 -2.28 12.52
C LEU A 51 29.98 -3.76 12.61
N SER A 52 31.09 -4.12 11.98
CA SER A 52 31.63 -5.49 12.03
C SER A 52 32.04 -5.90 13.45
N TYR A 53 32.65 -5.00 14.22
CA TYR A 53 32.99 -5.23 15.62
C TYR A 53 31.73 -5.47 16.45
N ALA A 54 30.74 -4.58 16.35
CA ALA A 54 29.47 -4.71 17.08
C ALA A 54 28.74 -6.02 16.74
N TYR A 55 28.63 -6.35 15.45
CA TYR A 55 28.04 -7.62 15.00
C TYR A 55 28.75 -8.83 15.63
N ASN A 56 30.09 -8.86 15.60
CA ASN A 56 30.87 -9.97 16.16
C ASN A 56 30.75 -10.06 17.69
N GLU A 57 30.78 -8.93 18.40
CA GLU A 57 30.60 -8.91 19.85
C GLU A 57 29.22 -9.43 20.26
N ILE A 58 28.15 -9.04 19.56
CA ILE A 58 26.79 -9.54 19.80
C ILE A 58 26.73 -11.04 19.53
N MET A 59 27.19 -11.50 18.36
CA MET A 59 27.15 -12.92 18.00
C MET A 59 27.92 -13.82 18.99
N ASN A 60 29.02 -13.33 19.56
CA ASN A 60 29.87 -14.13 20.44
C ASN A 60 29.55 -14.00 21.94
N ARG A 61 29.05 -12.84 22.39
CA ARG A 61 28.91 -12.53 23.83
C ARG A 61 27.49 -12.28 24.30
N TYR A 62 26.52 -12.10 23.39
CA TYR A 62 25.15 -11.83 23.81
C TYR A 62 24.57 -13.05 24.55
N LEU A 63 24.15 -12.82 25.79
CA LEU A 63 23.74 -13.85 26.74
C LEU A 63 22.67 -14.81 26.19
N ASN A 64 21.71 -14.29 25.42
CA ASN A 64 20.55 -15.04 24.96
C ASN A 64 20.74 -15.67 23.56
N GLY A 65 21.93 -15.52 22.96
CA GLY A 65 22.20 -15.90 21.57
C GLY A 65 21.56 -14.94 20.57
N ALA A 66 22.22 -14.74 19.43
CA ALA A 66 21.75 -13.86 18.36
C ALA A 66 21.64 -14.63 17.04
N GLN A 67 20.71 -14.21 16.19
CA GLN A 67 20.56 -14.74 14.84
C GLN A 67 21.21 -13.78 13.84
N ALA A 68 22.17 -14.29 13.07
CA ALA A 68 22.90 -13.51 12.07
C ALA A 68 21.97 -12.73 11.13
N LYS A 69 20.92 -13.38 10.62
CA LYS A 69 19.95 -12.75 9.71
C LYS A 69 19.25 -11.56 10.38
N ALA A 70 18.73 -11.73 11.61
CA ALA A 70 18.02 -10.67 12.31
C ALA A 70 18.89 -9.43 12.57
N LEU A 71 20.19 -9.63 12.87
CA LEU A 71 21.13 -8.51 13.05
C LEU A 71 21.39 -7.76 11.74
N VAL A 72 21.58 -8.48 10.63
CA VAL A 72 21.84 -7.87 9.32
C VAL A 72 20.60 -7.16 8.79
N ASP A 73 19.43 -7.77 8.94
CA ASP A 73 18.13 -7.17 8.59
C ASP A 73 17.91 -5.87 9.38
N GLY A 74 18.10 -5.90 10.71
CA GLY A 74 17.98 -4.70 11.56
C GLY A 74 19.01 -3.62 11.23
N ALA A 75 20.23 -3.98 10.82
CA ALA A 75 21.22 -3.03 10.36
C ALA A 75 20.80 -2.37 9.03
N ALA A 76 20.23 -3.14 8.09
CA ALA A 76 19.72 -2.61 6.81
C ALA A 76 18.54 -1.65 7.02
N GLU A 77 17.57 -2.03 7.85
CA GLU A 77 16.46 -1.17 8.26
C GLU A 77 16.97 0.12 8.92
N GLY A 78 17.92 0.01 9.85
CA GLY A 78 18.54 1.16 10.51
C GLY A 78 19.31 2.10 9.57
N MET A 79 20.03 1.55 8.58
CA MET A 79 20.71 2.36 7.55
C MET A 79 19.72 3.20 6.75
N VAL A 80 18.60 2.61 6.31
CA VAL A 80 17.58 3.35 5.56
C VAL A 80 16.86 4.37 6.45
N ALA A 81 16.53 4.00 7.69
CA ALA A 81 15.94 4.92 8.66
C ALA A 81 16.83 6.15 8.94
N SER A 82 18.15 5.97 8.90
CA SER A 82 19.11 7.07 9.11
C SER A 82 19.04 8.19 8.07
N LEU A 83 18.38 7.96 6.92
CA LEU A 83 18.16 8.98 5.89
C LEU A 83 17.19 10.08 6.35
N GLY A 84 16.39 9.84 7.39
CA GLY A 84 15.31 10.75 7.82
C GLY A 84 14.21 10.94 6.75
N ASP A 85 14.22 10.11 5.72
CA ASP A 85 13.24 10.09 4.64
C ASP A 85 12.14 9.07 4.98
N PRO A 86 10.92 9.50 5.32
CA PRO A 86 9.82 8.58 5.66
C PRO A 86 9.34 7.73 4.47
N TYR A 87 9.80 8.02 3.25
CA TYR A 87 9.40 7.28 2.05
C TYR A 87 10.39 6.18 1.64
N SER A 88 11.62 6.25 2.15
CA SER A 88 12.64 5.22 1.95
C SER A 88 12.53 4.18 3.06
N VAL A 89 12.38 2.91 2.68
CA VAL A 89 12.20 1.80 3.63
C VAL A 89 12.90 0.54 3.12
N TYR A 90 13.44 -0.23 4.06
CA TYR A 90 13.89 -1.60 3.81
C TYR A 90 12.83 -2.55 4.40
N MET A 91 12.30 -3.44 3.57
CA MET A 91 11.29 -4.42 3.96
C MET A 91 11.88 -5.81 3.84
N THR A 92 11.90 -6.57 4.92
CA THR A 92 12.60 -7.86 5.01
C THR A 92 11.72 -9.02 4.55
N GLY A 93 12.30 -9.96 3.79
CA GLY A 93 11.68 -11.24 3.41
C GLY A 93 10.22 -11.13 2.94
N GLU A 94 9.32 -11.80 3.66
CA GLU A 94 7.88 -11.84 3.36
C GLU A 94 7.22 -10.45 3.27
N LYS A 95 7.65 -9.47 4.09
CA LYS A 95 7.12 -8.10 3.99
C LYS A 95 7.48 -7.45 2.66
N GLY A 96 8.68 -7.72 2.15
CA GLY A 96 9.14 -7.27 0.84
C GLY A 96 8.35 -7.96 -0.28
N GLU A 97 8.16 -9.27 -0.20
CA GLU A 97 7.36 -10.04 -1.17
C GLU A 97 5.90 -9.54 -1.22
N GLN A 98 5.26 -9.36 -0.07
CA GLN A 98 3.90 -8.82 0.03
C GLN A 98 3.78 -7.41 -0.57
N PHE A 99 4.80 -6.57 -0.36
CA PHE A 99 4.85 -5.24 -0.94
C PHE A 99 4.88 -5.30 -2.47
N VAL A 100 5.74 -6.14 -3.06
CA VAL A 100 5.83 -6.30 -4.51
C VAL A 100 4.51 -6.85 -5.08
N GLN A 101 3.98 -7.92 -4.49
CA GLN A 101 2.71 -8.53 -4.90
C GLN A 101 1.51 -7.57 -4.83
N SER A 102 1.58 -6.52 -4.00
CA SER A 102 0.52 -5.51 -3.94
C SER A 102 0.44 -4.61 -5.18
N TYR A 103 1.45 -4.64 -6.05
CA TYR A 103 1.53 -3.94 -7.32
C TYR A 103 1.42 -4.87 -8.54
N GLU A 104 1.60 -6.18 -8.35
CA GLU A 104 1.40 -7.20 -9.38
C GLU A 104 -0.09 -7.33 -9.74
N ASP A 105 -0.41 -8.01 -10.84
CA ASP A 105 -1.78 -8.27 -11.27
C ASP A 105 -2.55 -9.22 -10.32
N HIS A 106 -1.82 -10.04 -9.58
CA HIS A 106 -2.35 -10.91 -8.55
C HIS A 106 -1.34 -11.11 -7.42
N PHE A 107 -1.85 -11.47 -6.24
CA PHE A 107 -1.04 -12.04 -5.17
C PHE A 107 -1.50 -13.46 -4.88
N VAL A 108 -0.72 -14.23 -4.10
CA VAL A 108 -1.06 -15.61 -3.78
C VAL A 108 -1.63 -15.73 -2.36
N GLY A 109 -2.86 -16.22 -2.25
CA GLY A 109 -3.55 -16.40 -0.97
C GLY A 109 -4.85 -17.19 -1.12
N ILE A 110 -5.76 -17.02 -0.16
CA ILE A 110 -7.08 -17.70 -0.20
C ILE A 110 -8.17 -16.86 -0.88
N GLY A 111 -8.05 -15.52 -0.91
CA GLY A 111 -9.01 -14.64 -1.60
C GLY A 111 -10.22 -14.23 -0.76
N VAL A 112 -9.98 -13.62 0.40
CA VAL A 112 -11.01 -13.07 1.29
C VAL A 112 -10.65 -11.63 1.71
N GLU A 113 -11.65 -10.81 1.92
CA GLU A 113 -11.54 -9.54 2.65
C GLU A 113 -11.86 -9.80 4.13
N ILE A 114 -11.05 -9.24 5.02
CA ILE A 114 -11.08 -9.54 6.45
C ILE A 114 -11.27 -8.22 7.21
N ARG A 115 -12.21 -8.23 8.14
CA ARG A 115 -12.42 -7.20 9.15
C ARG A 115 -12.01 -7.73 10.52
N GLU A 116 -11.46 -6.87 11.36
CA GLU A 116 -11.26 -7.17 12.78
C GLU A 116 -12.48 -6.70 13.58
N GLU A 117 -12.99 -7.55 14.47
CA GLU A 117 -14.17 -7.31 15.30
C GLU A 117 -13.95 -7.94 16.68
N ASP A 118 -13.90 -7.10 17.72
CA ASP A 118 -13.72 -7.47 19.12
C ASP A 118 -12.47 -8.35 19.38
N GLY A 119 -11.39 -8.11 18.62
CA GLY A 119 -10.13 -8.86 18.68
C GLY A 119 -10.15 -10.21 17.95
N GLU A 120 -11.21 -10.46 17.18
CA GLU A 120 -11.34 -11.61 16.28
C GLU A 120 -11.35 -11.15 14.81
N PHE A 121 -11.09 -12.08 13.89
CA PHE A 121 -11.04 -11.77 12.46
C PHE A 121 -12.22 -12.38 11.73
N VAL A 122 -13.05 -11.54 11.15
CA VAL A 122 -14.29 -11.91 10.45
C VAL A 122 -14.08 -11.77 8.96
N ILE A 123 -14.50 -12.77 8.19
CA ILE A 123 -14.54 -12.71 6.73
C ILE A 123 -15.67 -11.74 6.34
N GLU A 124 -15.28 -10.58 5.83
CA GLU A 124 -16.22 -9.58 5.34
C GLU A 124 -16.79 -10.00 3.99
N LYS A 125 -15.91 -10.43 3.08
CA LYS A 125 -16.28 -10.79 1.71
C LYS A 125 -15.39 -11.88 1.15
N ILE A 126 -15.96 -12.69 0.27
CA ILE A 126 -15.22 -13.68 -0.50
C ILE A 126 -15.04 -13.16 -1.91
N ILE A 127 -13.79 -13.13 -2.38
CA ILE A 127 -13.44 -12.63 -3.70
C ILE A 127 -13.82 -13.71 -4.72
N LYS A 128 -14.67 -13.37 -5.69
CA LYS A 128 -15.17 -14.32 -6.70
C LYS A 128 -14.01 -14.90 -7.54
N GLY A 129 -14.06 -16.19 -7.83
CA GLY A 129 -13.08 -16.87 -8.70
C GLY A 129 -11.82 -17.36 -7.99
N THR A 130 -11.63 -16.97 -6.72
CA THR A 130 -10.47 -17.35 -5.88
C THR A 130 -10.66 -18.70 -5.19
N PRO A 131 -9.61 -19.28 -4.55
CA PRO A 131 -9.72 -20.53 -3.80
C PRO A 131 -10.81 -20.52 -2.72
N ALA A 132 -10.96 -19.43 -1.96
CA ALA A 132 -11.98 -19.31 -0.92
C ALA A 132 -13.40 -19.40 -1.50
N SER A 133 -13.64 -18.84 -2.69
CA SER A 133 -14.96 -18.91 -3.36
C SER A 133 -15.36 -20.32 -3.81
N LYS A 134 -14.39 -21.25 -3.88
CA LYS A 134 -14.61 -22.67 -4.22
C LYS A 134 -14.67 -23.55 -2.96
N SER A 135 -14.52 -22.96 -1.79
CA SER A 135 -14.57 -23.65 -0.49
C SER A 135 -15.94 -23.47 0.18
N GLU A 136 -16.10 -24.05 1.36
CA GLU A 136 -17.32 -23.86 2.18
C GLU A 136 -17.32 -22.59 3.02
N LEU A 137 -16.28 -21.74 2.89
CA LEU A 137 -16.23 -20.43 3.56
C LEU A 137 -17.41 -19.55 3.16
N LYS A 138 -17.86 -18.73 4.10
CA LYS A 138 -18.91 -17.73 3.89
C LYS A 138 -18.51 -16.40 4.52
N ALA A 139 -19.05 -15.30 3.97
CA ALA A 139 -19.02 -14.02 4.66
C ALA A 139 -19.71 -14.17 6.03
N GLY A 140 -19.12 -13.56 7.06
CA GLY A 140 -19.51 -13.69 8.46
C GLY A 140 -18.78 -14.79 9.24
N ASP A 141 -18.04 -15.68 8.58
CA ASP A 141 -17.21 -16.67 9.28
C ASP A 141 -16.07 -15.96 10.05
N THR A 142 -15.83 -16.37 11.30
CA THR A 142 -14.76 -15.85 12.16
C THR A 142 -13.59 -16.83 12.21
N PHE A 143 -12.36 -16.40 11.93
CA PHE A 143 -11.18 -17.25 12.08
C PHE A 143 -10.91 -17.60 13.54
N VAL A 144 -10.73 -18.89 13.83
CA VAL A 144 -10.39 -19.44 15.16
C VAL A 144 -8.93 -19.90 15.20
N THR A 145 -8.51 -20.68 14.21
CA THR A 145 -7.10 -21.05 14.04
C THR A 145 -6.66 -21.04 12.58
N VAL A 146 -5.37 -20.78 12.35
CA VAL A 146 -4.70 -20.92 11.05
C VAL A 146 -3.38 -21.65 11.29
N GLU A 147 -3.17 -22.77 10.59
CA GLU A 147 -2.04 -23.68 10.81
C GLU A 147 -1.89 -24.13 12.27
N GLY A 148 -3.03 -24.36 12.94
CA GLY A 148 -3.08 -24.75 14.36
C GLY A 148 -2.74 -23.63 15.35
N LYS A 149 -2.37 -22.43 14.87
CA LYS A 149 -2.17 -21.24 15.71
C LYS A 149 -3.50 -20.53 15.93
N ARG A 150 -3.79 -20.16 17.18
CA ARG A 150 -4.96 -19.32 17.50
C ARG A 150 -4.79 -17.94 16.87
N THR A 151 -5.89 -17.42 16.33
CA THR A 151 -5.95 -16.09 15.72
C THR A 151 -6.25 -14.98 16.73
N THR A 152 -6.75 -15.34 17.92
CA THR A 152 -6.93 -14.36 19.00
C THR A 152 -5.59 -13.80 19.47
N GLY A 153 -5.44 -12.48 19.46
CA GLY A 153 -4.26 -11.78 19.96
C GLY A 153 -3.07 -11.71 18.98
N ILE A 154 -3.26 -12.07 17.70
CA ILE A 154 -2.30 -11.74 16.64
C ILE A 154 -2.77 -10.51 15.89
N GLU A 155 -1.86 -9.81 15.20
CA GLU A 155 -2.20 -8.67 14.36
C GLU A 155 -2.79 -9.11 13.01
N LEU A 156 -3.60 -8.26 12.37
CA LEU A 156 -4.13 -8.53 11.03
C LEU A 156 -3.01 -8.83 10.01
N THR A 157 -1.88 -8.15 10.14
CA THR A 157 -0.70 -8.36 9.28
C THR A 157 -0.15 -9.78 9.42
N ASP A 158 -0.12 -10.32 10.64
CA ASP A 158 0.35 -11.69 10.89
C ASP A 158 -0.65 -12.72 10.36
N LEU A 159 -1.96 -12.46 10.52
CA LEU A 159 -2.99 -13.30 9.91
C LEU A 159 -2.84 -13.35 8.39
N LYS A 160 -2.64 -12.20 7.73
CA LYS A 160 -2.42 -12.13 6.28
C LYS A 160 -1.21 -12.96 5.85
N ALA A 161 -0.10 -12.86 6.59
CA ALA A 161 1.10 -13.66 6.34
C ALA A 161 0.83 -15.17 6.45
N LEU A 162 0.01 -15.62 7.41
CA LEU A 162 -0.37 -17.04 7.54
C LEU A 162 -1.26 -17.53 6.39
N LEU A 163 -2.18 -16.68 5.90
CA LEU A 163 -3.11 -17.01 4.82
C LEU A 163 -2.47 -16.96 3.43
N GLN A 164 -1.45 -16.12 3.26
CA GLN A 164 -0.61 -16.05 2.06
C GLN A 164 0.52 -17.07 2.10
N GLY A 165 1.21 -17.25 0.97
CA GLY A 165 2.30 -18.21 0.85
C GLY A 165 2.47 -18.69 -0.59
N LYS A 166 3.29 -19.73 -0.79
CA LYS A 166 3.58 -20.25 -2.13
C LYS A 166 2.34 -20.85 -2.80
N GLU A 167 2.19 -20.63 -4.09
CA GLU A 167 1.06 -21.13 -4.88
C GLU A 167 0.98 -22.67 -4.83
N GLY A 168 -0.24 -23.20 -4.79
CA GLY A 168 -0.51 -24.64 -4.75
C GLY A 168 -0.28 -25.29 -3.38
N THR A 169 0.40 -24.61 -2.45
CA THR A 169 0.43 -25.05 -1.05
C THR A 169 -0.96 -24.93 -0.42
N LYS A 170 -1.23 -25.67 0.65
CA LYS A 170 -2.52 -25.62 1.35
C LYS A 170 -2.35 -24.89 2.68
N VAL A 171 -3.41 -24.19 3.08
CA VAL A 171 -3.54 -23.63 4.42
C VAL A 171 -4.67 -24.35 5.16
N LYS A 172 -4.40 -24.79 6.38
CA LYS A 172 -5.42 -25.34 7.29
C LYS A 172 -5.98 -24.21 8.13
N ILE A 173 -7.28 -24.02 8.07
CA ILE A 173 -7.99 -23.02 8.85
C ILE A 173 -9.14 -23.66 9.62
N SER A 174 -9.53 -23.00 10.70
CA SER A 174 -10.66 -23.38 11.52
C SER A 174 -11.48 -22.12 11.72
N VAL A 175 -12.75 -22.13 11.32
CA VAL A 175 -13.65 -20.95 11.39
C VAL A 175 -14.89 -21.24 12.21
N ARG A 176 -15.41 -20.22 12.89
CA ARG A 176 -16.68 -20.27 13.61
C ARG A 176 -17.74 -19.53 12.80
N ARG A 177 -18.90 -20.15 12.61
CA ARG A 177 -20.05 -19.56 11.90
C ARG A 177 -21.18 -19.29 12.89
N GLU A 178 -21.80 -18.12 12.82
CA GLU A 178 -22.99 -17.84 13.65
C GLU A 178 -24.10 -18.89 13.36
N GLY A 179 -24.61 -19.54 14.42
CA GLY A 179 -25.63 -20.60 14.32
C GLY A 179 -25.32 -21.83 15.17
N PRO A 180 -26.08 -22.94 15.02
CA PRO A 180 -25.89 -24.18 15.80
C PRO A 180 -24.63 -24.97 15.37
N ASN A 181 -24.01 -24.59 14.26
CA ASN A 181 -22.80 -25.22 13.76
C ASN A 181 -21.62 -24.61 14.50
N GLY A 182 -20.88 -25.44 15.25
CA GLY A 182 -19.66 -25.03 15.93
C GLY A 182 -18.53 -24.67 14.95
N THR A 183 -17.31 -25.06 15.31
CA THR A 183 -16.13 -24.78 14.50
C THR A 183 -16.08 -25.69 13.26
N ILE A 184 -15.72 -25.11 12.10
CA ILE A 184 -15.59 -25.78 10.81
C ILE A 184 -14.10 -25.76 10.41
N ASP A 185 -13.51 -26.94 10.25
CA ASP A 185 -12.14 -27.08 9.78
C ASP A 185 -12.10 -27.20 8.26
N LEU A 186 -11.28 -26.37 7.62
CA LEU A 186 -11.13 -26.32 6.17
C LEU A 186 -9.66 -26.38 5.79
N THR A 187 -9.37 -27.03 4.67
CA THR A 187 -8.05 -26.99 4.04
C THR A 187 -8.21 -26.35 2.66
N ILE A 188 -7.67 -25.15 2.49
CA ILE A 188 -7.85 -24.34 1.28
C ILE A 188 -6.51 -24.24 0.54
N PRO A 189 -6.45 -24.51 -0.77
CA PRO A 189 -5.23 -24.26 -1.53
C PRO A 189 -4.99 -22.75 -1.66
N ARG A 190 -3.74 -22.32 -1.57
CA ARG A 190 -3.32 -20.97 -1.94
C ARG A 190 -3.24 -20.85 -3.45
N GLY A 191 -3.76 -19.77 -4.01
CA GLY A 191 -3.77 -19.51 -5.44
C GLY A 191 -3.88 -18.02 -5.74
N ALA A 192 -3.87 -17.69 -7.02
CA ALA A 192 -3.98 -16.31 -7.48
C ALA A 192 -5.25 -15.61 -6.96
N VAL A 193 -5.06 -14.41 -6.41
CA VAL A 193 -6.09 -13.47 -5.98
C VAL A 193 -5.85 -12.16 -6.74
N PRO A 194 -6.81 -11.71 -7.56
CA PRO A 194 -6.61 -10.53 -8.41
C PRO A 194 -6.47 -9.26 -7.57
N VAL A 195 -5.54 -8.38 -7.96
CA VAL A 195 -5.40 -7.02 -7.41
C VAL A 195 -6.23 -6.07 -8.26
N LEU A 196 -7.53 -5.97 -7.95
CA LEU A 196 -8.42 -5.06 -8.66
C LEU A 196 -8.20 -3.62 -8.18
N THR A 197 -8.00 -2.71 -9.13
CA THR A 197 -7.71 -1.30 -8.85
C THR A 197 -8.76 -0.34 -9.36
N VAL A 198 -9.52 -0.74 -10.38
CA VAL A 198 -10.56 0.06 -11.01
C VAL A 198 -11.95 -0.48 -10.69
N SER A 199 -12.85 0.41 -10.27
CA SER A 199 -14.30 0.18 -10.24
C SER A 199 -15.01 1.22 -11.09
N TYR A 200 -16.19 0.88 -11.61
CA TYR A 200 -16.93 1.79 -12.47
C TYR A 200 -18.44 1.61 -12.37
N GLU A 201 -19.18 2.68 -12.60
CA GLU A 201 -20.64 2.68 -12.67
C GLU A 201 -21.17 3.74 -13.63
N MET A 202 -22.38 3.52 -14.16
CA MET A 202 -23.09 4.52 -14.95
C MET A 202 -23.99 5.32 -14.02
N LYS A 203 -23.70 6.61 -13.85
CA LYS A 203 -24.52 7.56 -13.09
C LYS A 203 -25.64 8.16 -13.97
N PRO A 204 -26.61 8.87 -13.37
CA PRO A 204 -27.61 9.62 -14.12
C PRO A 204 -27.00 10.52 -15.20
N ASN A 205 -27.78 10.83 -16.24
CA ASN A 205 -27.36 11.65 -17.38
C ASN A 205 -26.20 11.05 -18.21
N ASN A 206 -26.03 9.73 -18.14
CA ASN A 206 -24.97 8.96 -18.84
C ASN A 206 -23.55 9.44 -18.49
N VAL A 207 -23.34 9.84 -17.23
CA VAL A 207 -21.99 10.08 -16.71
C VAL A 207 -21.39 8.74 -16.31
N GLY A 208 -20.29 8.35 -16.95
CA GLY A 208 -19.51 7.21 -16.50
C GLY A 208 -18.65 7.65 -15.33
N GLU A 209 -18.78 7.00 -14.19
CA GLU A 209 -17.85 7.16 -13.07
C GLU A 209 -16.84 6.02 -13.08
N ILE A 210 -15.57 6.37 -12.97
CA ILE A 210 -14.47 5.41 -12.78
C ILE A 210 -13.70 5.83 -11.54
N THR A 211 -13.56 4.93 -10.58
CA THR A 211 -12.72 5.11 -9.39
C THR A 211 -11.45 4.30 -9.56
N ILE A 212 -10.30 4.92 -9.32
CA ILE A 212 -9.00 4.24 -9.29
C ILE A 212 -8.49 4.29 -7.84
N SER A 213 -8.39 3.13 -7.19
CA SER A 213 -7.96 3.05 -5.80
C SER A 213 -6.44 3.12 -5.62
N ARG A 214 -5.69 2.69 -6.63
CA ARG A 214 -4.21 2.73 -6.73
C ARG A 214 -3.75 2.43 -8.15
N PHE A 215 -2.47 2.64 -8.43
CA PHE A 215 -1.85 2.26 -9.70
C PHE A 215 -0.99 0.99 -9.53
N ALA A 216 -1.48 -0.13 -10.04
CA ALA A 216 -0.83 -1.44 -10.12
C ALA A 216 -0.66 -1.86 -11.60
N GLU A 217 -0.01 -2.99 -11.85
CA GLU A 217 0.34 -3.46 -13.19
C GLU A 217 -0.84 -3.49 -14.18
N LYS A 218 -2.04 -3.85 -13.71
CA LYS A 218 -3.25 -3.96 -14.56
C LYS A 218 -4.18 -2.76 -14.55
N THR A 219 -3.84 -1.68 -13.86
CA THR A 219 -4.75 -0.54 -13.74
C THR A 219 -5.12 0.07 -15.09
N ALA A 220 -4.19 0.18 -16.04
CA ALA A 220 -4.48 0.72 -17.36
C ALA A 220 -5.41 -0.21 -18.19
N ASP A 221 -5.19 -1.53 -18.13
CA ASP A 221 -6.04 -2.53 -18.79
C ASP A 221 -7.46 -2.54 -18.19
N GLU A 222 -7.56 -2.49 -16.85
CA GLU A 222 -8.85 -2.42 -16.15
C GLU A 222 -9.61 -1.13 -16.48
N PHE A 223 -8.88 -0.02 -16.62
CA PHE A 223 -9.44 1.26 -17.01
C PHE A 223 -10.02 1.21 -18.43
N ASP A 224 -9.32 0.60 -19.39
CA ASP A 224 -9.83 0.40 -20.75
C ASP A 224 -11.10 -0.43 -20.77
N ALA A 225 -11.11 -1.54 -20.03
CA ALA A 225 -12.30 -2.37 -19.92
C ALA A 225 -13.50 -1.59 -19.33
N ALA A 226 -13.26 -0.71 -18.36
CA ALA A 226 -14.27 0.16 -17.78
C ALA A 226 -14.79 1.20 -18.80
N ILE A 227 -13.89 1.87 -19.52
CA ILE A 227 -14.26 2.84 -20.57
C ILE A 227 -15.09 2.16 -21.66
N ASP A 228 -14.65 1.01 -22.16
CA ASP A 228 -15.37 0.23 -23.18
C ASP A 228 -16.77 -0.17 -22.72
N ALA A 229 -16.88 -0.64 -21.47
CA ALA A 229 -18.16 -1.03 -20.89
C ALA A 229 -19.12 0.18 -20.72
N LEU A 230 -18.60 1.33 -20.31
CA LEU A 230 -19.37 2.56 -20.14
C LEU A 230 -19.77 3.18 -21.49
N GLN A 231 -18.88 3.21 -22.47
CA GLN A 231 -19.16 3.70 -23.82
C GLN A 231 -20.24 2.85 -24.51
N LYS A 232 -20.18 1.51 -24.39
CA LYS A 232 -21.24 0.61 -24.88
C LYS A 232 -22.60 0.87 -24.23
N LYS A 233 -22.61 1.41 -23.01
CA LYS A 233 -23.83 1.84 -22.29
C LYS A 233 -24.24 3.28 -22.60
N GLY A 234 -23.54 3.97 -23.52
CA GLY A 234 -23.90 5.32 -23.97
C GLY A 234 -23.31 6.46 -23.14
N MET A 235 -22.17 6.24 -22.47
CA MET A 235 -21.45 7.29 -21.72
C MET A 235 -21.25 8.56 -22.54
N LYS A 236 -21.58 9.72 -21.96
CA LYS A 236 -21.45 11.04 -22.57
C LYS A 236 -20.41 11.93 -21.91
N SER A 237 -20.00 11.59 -20.69
CA SER A 237 -18.94 12.28 -19.96
C SER A 237 -18.34 11.35 -18.90
N LEU A 238 -17.13 11.68 -18.43
CA LEU A 238 -16.37 10.88 -17.48
C LEU A 238 -16.13 11.65 -16.18
N LEU A 239 -16.52 11.04 -15.07
CA LEU A 239 -16.08 11.41 -13.73
C LEU A 239 -14.98 10.45 -13.30
N LEU A 240 -13.77 10.97 -13.09
CA LEU A 240 -12.63 10.19 -12.61
C LEU A 240 -12.41 10.45 -11.12
N ASP A 241 -12.66 9.45 -10.26
CA ASP A 241 -12.46 9.58 -8.83
C ASP A 241 -11.08 9.03 -8.40
N LEU A 242 -10.22 9.92 -7.90
CA LEU A 242 -8.87 9.64 -7.38
C LEU A 242 -8.76 9.96 -5.87
N ARG A 243 -9.88 10.19 -5.18
CA ARG A 243 -9.88 10.42 -3.72
C ARG A 243 -9.39 9.17 -3.00
N GLY A 244 -8.62 9.35 -1.93
CA GLY A 244 -8.03 8.23 -1.19
C GLY A 244 -6.91 7.49 -1.91
N ASN A 245 -6.58 7.81 -3.17
CA ASN A 245 -5.60 7.07 -3.97
C ASN A 245 -4.16 7.50 -3.63
N PRO A 246 -3.33 6.64 -2.99
CA PRO A 246 -1.98 6.99 -2.58
C PRO A 246 -0.94 6.97 -3.73
N GLY A 247 -1.39 6.72 -4.96
CA GLY A 247 -0.58 6.55 -6.16
C GLY A 247 -0.25 5.09 -6.45
N GLY A 248 0.97 4.84 -6.91
CA GLY A 248 1.46 3.51 -7.23
C GLY A 248 2.52 3.53 -8.34
N LEU A 249 2.45 2.58 -9.26
CA LEU A 249 3.39 2.49 -10.38
C LEU A 249 3.21 3.67 -11.34
N LEU A 250 4.32 4.21 -11.85
CA LEU A 250 4.32 5.33 -12.79
C LEU A 250 3.90 4.88 -14.20
N GLU A 251 4.31 3.69 -14.64
CA GLU A 251 4.07 3.22 -16.01
C GLU A 251 2.57 3.11 -16.35
N PRO A 252 1.71 2.43 -15.56
CA PRO A 252 0.25 2.41 -15.81
C PRO A 252 -0.38 3.81 -15.78
N THR A 253 0.23 4.74 -15.04
CA THR A 253 -0.22 6.14 -14.97
C THR A 253 0.05 6.87 -16.28
N ILE A 254 1.25 6.71 -16.85
CA ILE A 254 1.63 7.26 -18.15
C ILE A 254 0.76 6.65 -19.24
N GLU A 255 0.59 5.33 -19.23
CA GLU A 255 -0.30 4.63 -20.14
C GLU A 255 -1.68 5.27 -20.12
N LEU A 256 -2.32 5.36 -18.95
CA LEU A 256 -3.64 5.96 -18.79
C LEU A 256 -3.68 7.42 -19.27
N ALA A 257 -2.68 8.23 -18.93
CA ALA A 257 -2.59 9.62 -19.35
C ALA A 257 -2.56 9.79 -20.89
N ASN A 258 -2.01 8.83 -21.64
CA ASN A 258 -2.01 8.84 -23.11
C ASN A 258 -3.42 8.87 -23.72
N ARG A 259 -4.46 8.50 -22.98
CA ARG A 259 -5.85 8.58 -23.46
C ARG A 259 -6.36 10.01 -23.51
N PHE A 260 -5.92 10.86 -22.57
CA PHE A 260 -6.47 12.19 -22.35
C PHE A 260 -5.55 13.30 -22.84
N VAL A 261 -4.25 13.17 -22.58
CA VAL A 261 -3.26 14.22 -22.87
C VAL A 261 -3.00 14.27 -24.37
N PRO A 262 -3.09 15.45 -25.04
CA PRO A 262 -2.85 15.56 -26.47
C PRO A 262 -1.48 15.03 -26.89
N LYS A 263 -1.42 14.38 -28.06
CA LYS A 263 -0.17 13.80 -28.60
C LYS A 263 0.97 14.83 -28.59
N GLY A 264 2.12 14.42 -28.07
CA GLY A 264 3.34 15.24 -27.98
C GLY A 264 3.39 16.20 -26.79
N LYS A 265 2.32 16.36 -26.02
CA LYS A 265 2.35 17.12 -24.76
C LYS A 265 3.01 16.32 -23.65
N THR A 266 3.59 17.01 -22.67
CA THR A 266 4.27 16.37 -21.53
C THR A 266 3.23 15.79 -20.58
N ILE A 267 3.49 14.59 -20.06
CA ILE A 267 2.73 13.98 -18.96
C ILE A 267 3.44 14.28 -17.64
N VAL A 268 4.75 14.01 -17.58
CA VAL A 268 5.57 14.17 -16.38
C VAL A 268 7.04 14.27 -16.74
N GLN A 269 7.81 14.95 -15.90
CA GLN A 269 9.28 14.95 -15.95
C GLN A 269 9.83 14.29 -14.69
N VAL A 270 10.76 13.34 -14.81
CA VAL A 270 11.49 12.74 -13.69
C VAL A 270 12.91 13.31 -13.68
N VAL A 271 13.29 13.95 -12.58
CA VAL A 271 14.56 14.67 -12.41
C VAL A 271 15.34 13.99 -11.30
N TYR A 272 16.50 13.40 -11.63
CA TYR A 272 17.35 12.72 -10.67
C TYR A 272 18.27 13.69 -9.92
N LYS A 273 18.97 13.17 -8.91
CA LYS A 273 19.81 13.92 -7.97
C LYS A 273 20.85 14.85 -8.63
N ASP A 274 21.37 14.50 -9.79
CA ASP A 274 22.36 15.31 -10.51
C ASP A 274 21.74 16.53 -11.24
N GLU A 275 20.41 16.64 -11.26
CA GLU A 275 19.59 17.61 -11.98
C GLU A 275 19.77 17.64 -13.52
N GLN A 276 20.74 16.91 -14.06
CA GLN A 276 21.03 16.82 -15.48
C GLN A 276 20.31 15.64 -16.14
N HIS A 277 20.12 14.56 -15.39
CA HIS A 277 19.37 13.40 -15.82
C HIS A 277 17.88 13.68 -15.64
N VAL A 278 17.26 14.15 -16.73
CA VAL A 278 15.82 14.42 -16.81
C VAL A 278 15.17 13.51 -17.84
N ILE A 279 14.24 12.66 -17.40
CA ILE A 279 13.40 11.86 -18.28
C ILE A 279 12.07 12.58 -18.46
N THR A 280 11.74 12.96 -19.69
CA THR A 280 10.43 13.57 -20.01
C THR A 280 9.55 12.53 -20.68
N HIS A 281 8.41 12.22 -20.06
CA HIS A 281 7.39 11.37 -20.65
C HIS A 281 6.38 12.26 -21.38
N THR A 282 6.16 11.98 -22.66
CA THR A 282 5.21 12.71 -23.51
C THR A 282 4.11 11.79 -23.98
N SER A 283 2.91 12.35 -24.18
CA SER A 283 1.76 11.59 -24.64
C SER A 283 1.95 11.03 -26.05
N ASN A 284 1.64 9.75 -26.22
CA ASN A 284 1.57 9.07 -27.51
C ASN A 284 0.11 8.88 -27.99
N GLN A 285 -0.85 9.68 -27.48
CA GLN A 285 -2.28 9.59 -27.78
C GLN A 285 -2.57 9.21 -29.24
N LYS A 286 -3.38 8.16 -29.40
CA LYS A 286 -3.80 7.64 -30.72
C LYS A 286 -4.98 8.43 -31.27
N GLU A 287 -6.03 8.55 -30.47
CA GLU A 287 -7.27 9.26 -30.82
C GLU A 287 -7.56 10.37 -29.80
N PRO A 288 -7.94 11.57 -30.23
CA PRO A 288 -8.30 12.65 -29.32
C PRO A 288 -9.48 12.26 -28.42
N TRP A 289 -9.34 12.48 -27.12
CA TRP A 289 -10.45 12.37 -26.20
C TRP A 289 -11.46 13.50 -26.43
N THR A 290 -12.73 13.15 -26.64
CA THR A 290 -13.78 14.12 -27.01
C THR A 290 -14.89 14.27 -25.97
N LEU A 291 -14.92 13.48 -24.89
CA LEU A 291 -15.97 13.62 -23.88
C LEU A 291 -15.54 14.59 -22.77
N PRO A 292 -16.45 15.33 -22.12
CA PRO A 292 -16.12 16.10 -20.93
C PRO A 292 -15.55 15.20 -19.82
N ILE A 293 -14.57 15.71 -19.07
CA ILE A 293 -13.95 15.01 -17.95
C ILE A 293 -13.82 15.94 -16.73
N VAL A 294 -14.15 15.40 -15.55
CA VAL A 294 -13.89 16.01 -14.25
C VAL A 294 -13.17 14.99 -13.37
N ILE A 295 -12.23 15.46 -12.55
CA ILE A 295 -11.46 14.64 -11.62
C ILE A 295 -11.84 15.01 -10.19
N LEU A 296 -12.12 14.02 -9.34
CA LEU A 296 -12.25 14.18 -7.89
C LEU A 296 -10.92 13.87 -7.21
N VAL A 297 -10.49 14.73 -6.30
CA VAL A 297 -9.26 14.58 -5.52
C VAL A 297 -9.46 15.01 -4.06
N ASP A 298 -8.64 14.48 -3.16
CA ASP A 298 -8.61 14.85 -1.76
C ASP A 298 -7.17 14.91 -1.21
N ALA A 299 -7.03 15.18 0.09
CA ALA A 299 -5.74 15.23 0.76
C ALA A 299 -4.94 13.91 0.75
N HIS A 300 -5.57 12.78 0.38
CA HIS A 300 -4.95 11.47 0.29
C HIS A 300 -4.57 11.08 -1.15
N THR A 301 -5.07 11.81 -2.16
CA THR A 301 -4.59 11.72 -3.54
C THR A 301 -3.09 12.05 -3.58
N ALA A 302 -2.25 11.08 -3.93
CA ALA A 302 -0.79 11.23 -3.85
C ALA A 302 -0.03 10.62 -5.05
N SER A 303 1.20 11.08 -5.28
CA SER A 303 2.19 10.44 -6.17
C SER A 303 1.66 10.26 -7.59
N SER A 304 1.55 9.03 -8.11
CA SER A 304 1.00 8.76 -9.45
C SER A 304 -0.40 9.34 -9.67
N ALA A 305 -1.25 9.38 -8.64
CA ALA A 305 -2.56 10.01 -8.75
C ALA A 305 -2.44 11.53 -8.97
N GLU A 306 -1.44 12.17 -8.34
CA GLU A 306 -1.09 13.56 -8.57
C GLU A 306 -0.46 13.78 -9.95
N VAL A 307 0.38 12.86 -10.44
CA VAL A 307 0.92 12.91 -11.81
C VAL A 307 -0.21 12.92 -12.82
N LEU A 308 -1.16 11.99 -12.71
CA LEU A 308 -2.31 11.94 -13.60
C LEU A 308 -3.16 13.22 -13.49
N THR A 309 -3.44 13.67 -12.26
CA THR A 309 -4.18 14.90 -12.01
C THR A 309 -3.50 16.11 -12.67
N ALA A 310 -2.19 16.27 -12.50
CA ALA A 310 -1.42 17.37 -13.08
C ALA A 310 -1.44 17.32 -14.61
N ALA A 311 -1.21 16.15 -15.20
CA ALA A 311 -1.20 15.96 -16.65
C ALA A 311 -2.56 16.33 -17.27
N LEU A 312 -3.65 15.85 -16.69
CA LEU A 312 -5.00 16.11 -17.19
C LEU A 312 -5.44 17.57 -16.94
N LYS A 313 -5.11 18.14 -15.78
CA LYS A 313 -5.43 19.52 -15.43
C LYS A 313 -4.68 20.52 -16.33
N GLU A 314 -3.38 20.31 -16.56
CA GLU A 314 -2.52 21.27 -17.25
C GLU A 314 -2.64 21.18 -18.77
N ASP A 315 -2.77 19.97 -19.34
CA ASP A 315 -2.68 19.75 -20.79
C ASP A 315 -3.91 19.07 -21.42
N ALA A 316 -4.79 18.42 -20.64
CA ALA A 316 -6.04 17.82 -21.16
C ALA A 316 -7.30 18.65 -20.86
N GLY A 317 -7.18 19.79 -20.17
CA GLY A 317 -8.29 20.69 -19.86
C GLY A 317 -9.30 20.15 -18.84
N ALA A 318 -8.95 19.11 -18.08
CA ALA A 318 -9.83 18.55 -17.07
C ALA A 318 -10.05 19.53 -15.90
N GLN A 319 -11.29 19.63 -15.42
CA GLN A 319 -11.58 20.32 -14.17
C GLN A 319 -11.26 19.40 -12.99
N VAL A 320 -10.59 19.93 -11.97
CA VAL A 320 -10.27 19.19 -10.73
C VAL A 320 -11.14 19.74 -9.61
N VAL A 321 -11.86 18.86 -8.90
CA VAL A 321 -12.80 19.21 -7.84
C VAL A 321 -12.41 18.48 -6.55
N GLY A 322 -12.53 19.17 -5.41
CA GLY A 322 -12.35 18.57 -4.09
C GLY A 322 -11.40 19.38 -3.23
N GLU A 323 -10.43 18.72 -2.60
CA GLU A 323 -9.44 19.35 -1.73
C GLU A 323 -8.04 19.31 -2.34
N LYS A 324 -7.11 20.07 -1.76
CA LYS A 324 -5.70 20.04 -2.18
C LYS A 324 -5.11 18.65 -1.96
N THR A 325 -4.36 18.15 -2.94
CA THR A 325 -3.72 16.83 -2.88
C THR A 325 -2.57 16.76 -1.89
N PHE A 326 -2.08 15.54 -1.63
CA PHE A 326 -1.08 15.25 -0.59
C PHE A 326 0.26 15.98 -0.75
N GLY A 327 0.77 16.13 -1.97
CA GLY A 327 2.06 16.76 -2.23
C GLY A 327 3.25 15.80 -2.31
N LYS A 328 3.10 14.61 -2.87
CA LYS A 328 4.21 13.65 -3.02
C LYS A 328 4.93 13.82 -4.36
N GLY A 329 5.72 14.89 -4.46
CA GLY A 329 6.56 15.24 -5.62
C GLY A 329 7.86 14.45 -5.81
N ILE A 330 7.95 13.22 -5.29
CA ILE A 330 9.19 12.41 -5.30
C ILE A 330 8.92 11.01 -5.83
N VAL A 331 9.94 10.43 -6.46
CA VAL A 331 9.90 9.09 -7.07
C VAL A 331 10.70 8.13 -6.20
N GLN A 332 10.04 7.07 -5.74
CA GLN A 332 10.73 5.93 -5.15
C GLN A 332 10.90 4.85 -6.20
N ASN A 333 12.09 4.27 -6.24
CA ASN A 333 12.33 3.02 -6.92
C ASN A 333 12.39 1.91 -5.87
N PHE A 334 11.93 0.71 -6.20
CA PHE A 334 12.08 -0.44 -5.33
C PHE A 334 12.81 -1.56 -6.05
N ARG A 335 13.74 -2.19 -5.35
CA ARG A 335 14.48 -3.36 -5.82
C ARG A 335 14.26 -4.51 -4.87
N GLN A 336 13.72 -5.61 -5.38
CA GLN A 336 13.61 -6.86 -4.65
C GLN A 336 14.92 -7.64 -4.74
N LEU A 337 15.38 -8.14 -3.60
CA LEU A 337 16.54 -8.98 -3.44
C LEU A 337 16.14 -10.46 -3.55
N LYS A 338 17.12 -11.34 -3.73
CA LYS A 338 16.89 -12.78 -3.91
C LYS A 338 16.23 -13.47 -2.72
N ASP A 339 16.33 -12.88 -1.53
CA ASP A 339 15.74 -13.39 -0.29
C ASP A 339 14.32 -12.83 -0.03
N GLY A 340 13.74 -12.13 -1.01
CA GLY A 340 12.41 -11.52 -0.91
C GLY A 340 12.42 -10.10 -0.35
N SER A 341 13.51 -9.69 0.30
CA SER A 341 13.64 -8.35 0.89
C SER A 341 13.61 -7.26 -0.19
N VAL A 342 13.09 -6.08 0.14
CA VAL A 342 12.94 -4.94 -0.79
C VAL A 342 13.60 -3.70 -0.22
N LEU A 343 14.48 -3.09 -1.02
CA LEU A 343 14.93 -1.71 -0.78
C LEU A 343 14.05 -0.77 -1.61
N LYS A 344 13.24 0.04 -0.95
CA LYS A 344 12.51 1.16 -1.55
C LYS A 344 13.23 2.45 -1.21
N LEU A 345 13.68 3.19 -2.22
CA LEU A 345 14.54 4.36 -2.07
C LEU A 345 14.02 5.53 -2.88
N THR A 346 14.00 6.72 -2.29
CA THR A 346 13.76 7.98 -3.01
C THR A 346 14.98 8.31 -3.88
N GLU A 347 14.83 8.19 -5.21
CA GLU A 347 15.94 8.36 -6.16
C GLU A 347 15.80 9.63 -7.03
N ALA A 348 14.59 10.18 -7.16
CA ALA A 348 14.31 11.33 -8.00
C ALA A 348 13.15 12.18 -7.48
N GLN A 349 13.00 13.37 -8.06
CA GLN A 349 11.78 14.17 -7.97
C GLN A 349 11.01 14.11 -9.28
N TRP A 350 9.71 14.37 -9.25
CA TRP A 350 8.95 14.57 -10.48
C TRP A 350 8.37 15.98 -10.58
N ARG A 351 8.26 16.50 -11.80
CA ARG A 351 7.71 17.82 -12.11
C ARG A 351 6.48 17.69 -13.02
N THR A 352 5.52 18.59 -12.83
CA THR A 352 4.31 18.68 -13.67
C THR A 352 4.66 18.97 -15.14
N PRO A 353 3.73 18.86 -16.11
CA PRO A 353 3.98 19.25 -17.49
C PRO A 353 4.59 20.66 -17.65
N LYS A 354 4.17 21.62 -16.82
CA LYS A 354 4.73 22.99 -16.78
C LYS A 354 6.03 23.12 -15.96
N GLY A 355 6.59 22.03 -15.48
CA GLY A 355 7.86 22.00 -14.75
C GLY A 355 7.78 22.32 -13.25
N SER A 356 6.59 22.37 -12.66
CA SER A 356 6.45 22.67 -11.22
C SER A 356 6.78 21.45 -10.35
N TRP A 357 7.55 21.67 -9.27
CA TRP A 357 7.77 20.65 -8.24
C TRP A 357 6.76 20.80 -7.10
N ILE A 358 5.88 19.80 -6.96
CA ILE A 358 4.72 19.84 -6.05
C ILE A 358 5.00 19.26 -4.65
N HIS A 359 6.25 18.86 -4.36
CA HIS A 359 6.55 18.19 -3.09
C HIS A 359 6.23 19.06 -1.87
N LYS A 360 5.48 18.49 -0.91
CA LYS A 360 4.92 19.14 0.29
C LYS A 360 3.95 20.30 -0.01
N LYS A 361 3.57 20.50 -1.27
CA LYS A 361 2.63 21.55 -1.70
C LYS A 361 1.30 20.97 -2.12
N GLY A 362 1.33 19.89 -2.92
CA GLY A 362 0.14 19.32 -3.55
C GLY A 362 -0.27 20.07 -4.81
N ILE A 363 -1.39 19.63 -5.37
CA ILE A 363 -2.08 20.22 -6.52
C ILE A 363 -3.35 20.85 -5.97
N GLU A 364 -3.49 22.15 -6.18
CA GLU A 364 -4.73 22.86 -5.87
C GLU A 364 -5.84 22.43 -6.84
N PRO A 365 -7.05 22.13 -6.39
CA PRO A 365 -8.16 21.84 -7.29
C PRO A 365 -8.58 23.11 -8.05
N THR A 366 -9.21 22.94 -9.21
CA THR A 366 -9.80 24.06 -9.95
C THR A 366 -11.03 24.60 -9.21
N VAL A 367 -11.78 23.72 -8.56
CA VAL A 367 -12.94 24.06 -7.72
C VAL A 367 -12.76 23.41 -6.36
N VAL A 368 -12.49 24.23 -5.34
CA VAL A 368 -12.35 23.76 -3.96
C VAL A 368 -13.74 23.42 -3.41
N VAL A 369 -13.92 22.19 -2.96
CA VAL A 369 -15.14 21.71 -2.29
C VAL A 369 -14.72 20.80 -1.14
N ALA A 370 -15.04 21.21 0.08
CA ALA A 370 -14.79 20.40 1.26
C ALA A 370 -15.77 19.21 1.34
N PRO A 371 -15.35 18.06 1.90
CA PRO A 371 -16.29 17.02 2.29
C PRO A 371 -17.18 17.53 3.44
N PRO A 372 -18.32 16.88 3.72
CA PRO A 372 -19.13 17.23 4.88
C PRO A 372 -18.36 16.95 6.17
N ASP A 373 -18.58 17.75 7.22
CA ASP A 373 -17.82 17.67 8.48
C ASP A 373 -17.78 16.25 9.09
N TYR A 374 -18.85 15.47 8.90
CA TYR A 374 -18.92 14.11 9.43
C TYR A 374 -18.00 13.12 8.72
N ALA A 375 -17.61 13.39 7.47
CA ALA A 375 -16.63 12.59 6.73
C ALA A 375 -15.20 12.84 7.21
N LEU A 376 -14.96 13.93 7.95
CA LEU A 376 -13.68 14.26 8.58
C LEU A 376 -13.57 13.73 10.02
N LEU A 377 -14.61 13.03 10.53
CA LEU A 377 -14.56 12.43 11.85
C LEU A 377 -13.47 11.36 11.90
N PRO A 378 -12.70 11.27 13.02
CA PRO A 378 -11.71 10.22 13.19
C PRO A 378 -12.33 8.83 13.05
N GLY A 379 -11.56 7.91 12.47
CA GLY A 379 -11.92 6.49 12.50
C GLY A 379 -12.02 5.99 13.94
N LEU A 380 -12.96 5.08 14.18
CA LEU A 380 -13.04 4.37 15.44
C LEU A 380 -11.99 3.24 15.44
N PRO A 381 -11.19 3.09 16.50
CA PRO A 381 -10.20 2.01 16.57
C PRO A 381 -10.88 0.65 16.72
N THR A 382 -10.13 -0.41 16.40
CA THR A 382 -10.51 -1.78 16.73
C THR A 382 -10.42 -2.01 18.25
N GLY A 383 -11.23 -2.94 18.76
CA GLY A 383 -11.35 -3.23 20.19
C GLY A 383 -12.10 -2.15 20.98
N LEU A 384 -12.94 -1.33 20.34
CA LEU A 384 -13.71 -0.27 20.96
C LEU A 384 -14.63 -0.86 22.04
N LYS A 385 -14.57 -0.31 23.26
CA LYS A 385 -15.46 -0.68 24.36
C LYS A 385 -15.83 0.57 25.13
N LEU A 386 -16.99 1.15 24.82
CA LEU A 386 -17.51 2.33 25.53
C LEU A 386 -18.87 2.01 26.17
N LYS A 387 -19.05 2.47 27.41
CA LYS A 387 -20.26 2.31 28.22
C LYS A 387 -20.45 3.52 29.13
N VAL A 388 -21.57 3.55 29.84
CA VAL A 388 -21.89 4.64 30.78
C VAL A 388 -20.74 4.90 31.75
N GLY A 389 -20.31 6.17 31.82
CA GLY A 389 -19.21 6.65 32.66
C GLY A 389 -17.88 6.80 31.92
N ASP A 390 -17.72 6.22 30.74
CA ASP A 390 -16.51 6.43 29.92
C ASP A 390 -16.49 7.86 29.35
N TYR A 391 -15.29 8.37 29.06
CA TYR A 391 -15.10 9.73 28.55
C TYR A 391 -13.91 9.82 27.60
N GLY A 392 -13.88 10.86 26.76
CA GLY A 392 -12.77 11.16 25.85
C GLY A 392 -13.18 11.30 24.39
N ASP A 393 -12.18 11.47 23.51
CA ASP A 393 -12.39 11.82 22.10
C ASP A 393 -13.17 10.77 21.32
N GLN A 394 -13.03 9.49 21.66
CA GLN A 394 -13.80 8.41 21.03
C GLN A 394 -15.31 8.54 21.33
N VAL A 395 -15.66 8.95 22.55
CA VAL A 395 -17.05 9.21 22.93
C VAL A 395 -17.60 10.39 22.13
N VAL A 396 -16.82 11.47 21.99
CA VAL A 396 -17.18 12.63 21.14
C VAL A 396 -17.45 12.18 19.71
N THR A 397 -16.57 11.36 19.14
CA THR A 397 -16.71 10.85 17.77
C THR A 397 -17.99 10.03 17.62
N VAL A 398 -18.24 9.07 18.52
CA VAL A 398 -19.49 8.27 18.51
C VAL A 398 -20.73 9.16 18.61
N GLN A 399 -20.73 10.13 19.52
CA GLN A 399 -21.86 11.04 19.70
C GLN A 399 -22.14 11.86 18.44
N LYS A 400 -21.09 12.39 17.78
CA LYS A 400 -21.21 13.12 16.51
C LYS A 400 -21.73 12.21 15.39
N MET A 401 -21.21 10.99 15.28
CA MET A 401 -21.68 10.00 14.31
C MET A 401 -23.17 9.68 14.50
N LEU A 402 -23.61 9.46 15.74
CA LEU A 402 -25.02 9.24 16.09
C LEU A 402 -25.91 10.43 15.72
N GLN A 403 -25.49 11.66 16.03
CA GLN A 403 -26.23 12.87 15.65
C GLN A 403 -26.41 12.99 14.13
N VAL A 404 -25.36 12.73 13.36
CA VAL A 404 -25.40 12.77 11.89
C VAL A 404 -26.37 11.74 11.33
N LEU A 405 -26.48 10.58 11.99
CA LEU A 405 -27.42 9.53 11.67
C LEU A 405 -28.85 9.79 12.23
N GLY A 406 -29.08 10.94 12.87
CA GLY A 406 -30.40 11.36 13.35
C GLY A 406 -30.77 10.89 14.75
N TYR A 407 -29.82 10.32 15.50
CA TYR A 407 -30.04 9.90 16.88
C TYR A 407 -29.78 11.05 17.86
N LYS A 408 -30.70 11.24 18.81
CA LYS A 408 -30.55 12.26 19.85
C LYS A 408 -29.55 11.78 20.90
N VAL A 409 -28.39 12.42 20.93
CA VAL A 409 -27.43 12.31 22.05
C VAL A 409 -27.61 13.50 22.98
N GLY A 410 -27.26 13.34 24.26
CA GLY A 410 -27.36 14.39 25.27
C GLY A 410 -26.43 15.58 24.98
N ALA A 411 -26.54 16.63 25.79
CA ALA A 411 -25.70 17.84 25.63
C ALA A 411 -24.25 17.65 26.11
N SER A 412 -23.97 16.58 26.85
CA SER A 412 -22.67 16.31 27.48
C SER A 412 -21.70 15.62 26.51
N PHE A 413 -21.12 16.38 25.59
CA PHE A 413 -20.12 15.83 24.67
C PHE A 413 -18.88 15.32 25.38
N GLY A 414 -18.41 14.14 24.96
CA GLY A 414 -17.22 13.50 25.48
C GLY A 414 -17.42 12.71 26.77
N ILE A 415 -18.65 12.61 27.27
CA ILE A 415 -19.04 11.72 28.36
C ILE A 415 -20.11 10.78 27.85
N TYR A 416 -19.89 9.48 28.04
CA TYR A 416 -20.85 8.45 27.68
C TYR A 416 -21.90 8.41 28.79
N ASP A 417 -22.93 9.22 28.65
CA ASP A 417 -24.04 9.35 29.61
C ASP A 417 -25.23 8.47 29.24
N ALA A 418 -26.31 8.55 30.03
CA ALA A 418 -27.53 7.79 29.79
C ALA A 418 -28.19 8.15 28.45
N ASP A 419 -28.08 9.40 27.99
CA ASP A 419 -28.61 9.82 26.69
C ASP A 419 -27.82 9.16 25.54
N THR A 420 -26.49 9.10 25.68
CA THR A 420 -25.61 8.41 24.73
C THR A 420 -25.89 6.91 24.70
N GLU A 421 -26.04 6.27 25.87
CA GLU A 421 -26.46 4.87 25.96
C GLU A 421 -27.79 4.63 25.25
N ASN A 422 -28.80 5.49 25.51
CA ASN A 422 -30.11 5.37 24.89
C ASN A 422 -30.05 5.54 23.36
N ALA A 423 -29.23 6.48 22.86
CA ALA A 423 -28.99 6.65 21.43
C ALA A 423 -28.35 5.41 20.81
N VAL A 424 -27.37 4.79 21.49
CA VAL A 424 -26.73 3.55 21.05
C VAL A 424 -27.69 2.38 21.07
N ARG A 425 -28.53 2.25 22.11
CA ARG A 425 -29.60 1.22 22.16
C ARG A 425 -30.58 1.38 21.00
N ALA A 426 -30.98 2.61 20.68
CA ALA A 426 -31.87 2.89 19.56
C ALA A 426 -31.20 2.52 18.22
N PHE A 427 -29.93 2.89 18.04
CA PHE A 427 -29.16 2.52 16.85
C PHE A 427 -29.03 1.00 16.71
N GLN A 428 -28.65 0.29 17.78
CA GLN A 428 -28.55 -1.17 17.81
C GLN A 428 -29.88 -1.83 17.47
N SER A 429 -30.98 -1.35 18.04
CA SER A 429 -32.32 -1.85 17.74
C SER A 429 -32.67 -1.68 16.25
N ASN A 430 -32.38 -0.52 15.67
CA ASN A 430 -32.66 -0.24 14.26
C ASN A 430 -31.81 -1.09 13.30
N GLU A 431 -30.54 -1.33 13.65
CA GLU A 431 -29.62 -2.17 12.88
C GLU A 431 -29.78 -3.67 13.19
N LYS A 432 -30.74 -4.06 14.04
CA LYS A 432 -30.98 -5.46 14.47
C LYS A 432 -29.76 -6.11 15.14
N LEU A 433 -29.01 -5.32 15.89
CA LEU A 433 -27.88 -5.74 16.72
C LEU A 433 -28.34 -6.07 18.14
N PRO A 434 -27.55 -6.84 18.93
CA PRO A 434 -27.80 -6.99 20.36
C PRO A 434 -27.88 -5.62 21.06
N VAL A 435 -29.01 -5.34 21.72
CA VAL A 435 -29.30 -4.05 22.36
C VAL A 435 -28.64 -3.99 23.73
N THR A 436 -27.33 -3.79 23.76
CA THR A 436 -26.52 -3.73 24.98
C THR A 436 -26.43 -2.34 25.57
N GLY A 437 -26.56 -1.30 24.74
CA GLY A 437 -26.27 0.08 25.12
C GLY A 437 -24.78 0.38 25.30
N ALA A 438 -23.90 -0.59 25.01
CA ALA A 438 -22.46 -0.36 24.94
C ALA A 438 -22.03 -0.24 23.47
N MET A 439 -21.07 0.63 23.18
CA MET A 439 -20.39 0.63 21.88
C MET A 439 -19.31 -0.45 21.86
N ASN A 440 -19.39 -1.28 20.83
CA ASN A 440 -18.39 -2.29 20.48
C ASN A 440 -18.03 -2.19 18.99
N ASP A 441 -17.08 -3.01 18.53
CA ASP A 441 -16.62 -3.00 17.14
C ASP A 441 -17.75 -3.27 16.15
N LYS A 442 -18.66 -4.20 16.48
CA LYS A 442 -19.83 -4.51 15.64
C LYS A 442 -20.75 -3.29 15.46
N THR A 443 -21.04 -2.59 16.56
CA THR A 443 -21.87 -1.37 16.52
C THR A 443 -21.16 -0.25 15.77
N ALA A 444 -19.86 -0.07 16.00
CA ALA A 444 -19.03 0.92 15.31
C ALA A 444 -18.98 0.66 13.79
N TYR A 445 -18.79 -0.59 13.37
CA TYR A 445 -18.78 -0.97 11.95
C TYR A 445 -20.11 -0.62 11.26
N HIS A 446 -21.25 -0.98 11.86
CA HIS A 446 -22.56 -0.61 11.30
C HIS A 446 -22.75 0.91 11.24
N MET A 447 -22.29 1.64 12.26
CA MET A 447 -22.39 3.10 12.31
C MET A 447 -21.60 3.76 11.19
N VAL A 448 -20.34 3.34 11.00
CA VAL A 448 -19.48 3.81 9.90
C VAL A 448 -20.06 3.43 8.54
N SER A 449 -20.63 2.23 8.41
CA SER A 449 -21.30 1.77 7.18
C SER A 449 -22.48 2.68 6.81
N ARG A 450 -23.32 3.07 7.78
CA ARG A 450 -24.44 4.01 7.55
C ARG A 450 -23.98 5.41 7.19
N LEU A 451 -22.89 5.88 7.78
CA LEU A 451 -22.28 7.16 7.38
C LEU A 451 -21.72 7.10 5.96
N SER A 452 -21.13 5.98 5.56
CA SER A 452 -20.68 5.75 4.18
C SER A 452 -21.85 5.77 3.20
N ASP A 453 -22.96 5.10 3.53
CA ASP A 453 -24.18 5.12 2.71
C ASP A 453 -24.75 6.54 2.58
N LYS A 454 -24.79 7.31 3.68
CA LYS A 454 -25.20 8.72 3.67
C LYS A 454 -24.27 9.56 2.80
N PHE A 455 -22.96 9.39 2.94
CA PHE A 455 -21.96 10.11 2.14
C PHE A 455 -22.13 9.87 0.63
N LYS A 456 -22.37 8.62 0.19
CA LYS A 456 -22.60 8.31 -1.23
C LYS A 456 -23.78 9.08 -1.86
N VAL A 457 -24.73 9.55 -1.05
CA VAL A 457 -25.89 10.32 -1.49
C VAL A 457 -25.62 11.83 -1.39
N GLU A 458 -24.95 12.27 -0.33
CA GLU A 458 -24.78 13.69 -0.01
C GLU A 458 -23.46 14.28 -0.49
N ASP A 459 -22.59 13.49 -1.13
CA ASP A 459 -21.23 13.86 -1.53
C ASP A 459 -21.19 15.23 -2.28
N PRO A 460 -20.76 16.31 -1.61
CA PRO A 460 -20.77 17.64 -2.19
C PRO A 460 -19.75 17.77 -3.34
N GLN A 461 -18.65 17.02 -3.28
CA GLN A 461 -17.60 17.04 -4.30
C GLN A 461 -18.12 16.36 -5.58
N GLN A 462 -18.71 15.19 -5.44
CA GLN A 462 -19.34 14.48 -6.56
C GLN A 462 -20.49 15.30 -7.15
N ASN A 463 -21.38 15.86 -6.32
CA ASN A 463 -22.48 16.71 -6.77
C ASN A 463 -21.98 17.91 -7.59
N LYS A 464 -20.90 18.57 -7.12
CA LYS A 464 -20.29 19.68 -7.87
C LYS A 464 -19.69 19.21 -9.19
N ALA A 465 -18.99 18.08 -9.20
CA ALA A 465 -18.42 17.51 -10.41
C ALA A 465 -19.49 17.14 -11.45
N MET A 466 -20.58 16.52 -11.03
CA MET A 466 -21.73 16.20 -11.89
C MET A 466 -22.32 17.46 -12.52
N SER A 467 -22.49 18.54 -11.74
CA SER A 467 -22.96 19.84 -12.26
C SER A 467 -22.02 20.46 -13.31
N LEU A 468 -20.70 20.33 -13.14
CA LEU A 468 -19.72 20.79 -14.12
C LEU A 468 -19.79 19.97 -15.42
N LEU A 469 -19.94 18.65 -15.31
CA LEU A 469 -20.10 17.77 -16.48
C LEU A 469 -21.39 18.07 -17.24
N GLU A 470 -22.51 18.28 -16.55
CA GLU A 470 -23.76 18.69 -17.19
C GLU A 470 -23.64 20.01 -17.94
N THR A 471 -22.93 20.98 -17.37
CA THR A 471 -22.67 22.27 -18.02
C THR A 471 -21.81 22.09 -19.27
N ALA A 472 -20.74 21.31 -19.18
CA ALA A 472 -19.85 21.05 -20.31
C ALA A 472 -20.55 20.28 -21.45
N MET A 473 -21.46 19.35 -21.12
CA MET A 473 -22.26 18.62 -22.10
C MET A 473 -23.27 19.52 -22.84
N LYS A 474 -23.76 20.61 -22.22
CA LYS A 474 -24.68 21.57 -22.86
C LYS A 474 -23.97 22.57 -23.79
N GLN A 475 -22.66 22.72 -23.68
CA GLN A 475 -21.85 23.64 -24.47
C GLN A 475 -21.29 23.00 -25.76
N LYS A 476 -21.44 21.69 -25.92
CA LYS A 476 -21.15 20.94 -27.15
C LYS A 476 -22.44 20.66 -27.90
#